data_AF-A0A5J6UE77-F1
#
_entry.id   AF-A0A5J6UE77-F1
#
_cell.length_a   1.000
_cell.length_b   1.000
_cell.length_c   1.000
_cell.angle_alpha   90.00
_cell.angle_beta   90.00
_cell.angle_gamma   90.00
#
_symmetry.space_group_name_H-M   'P 1'
#
loop_
_entity.id
_entity.type
_entity.pdbx_description
1 polymer ?
#
loop_
_entity_poly.entity_id
_entity_poly.type
_entity_poly.pdbx_seq_one_letter_code
_entity_poly.pdbx_strand_id
1 'polypeptide(L)'
;MDVTRMLRRYAAPRPFVVPAADGTGARLAVEADMRARGWRRAASPGETGLLVVCGNPGPELERAIGTVWRSMPAPRRRVSSLDEVTGDAGPAEPPDLGEVGMADRGDDRDGLRLDVLHVPLGPVLPDWPAGVRLDVALQGDVVQEAHVTVLESAPGYWRDGRARRLDAVARLLRVAGWDAAAERAAVLRDAAPAEEDAAFCRRVARSRTLRWMTRGVGVRDGRDVHDRLSGWLDEIAGGEGAADGEPVEVLPELVAGEELGRARLIVASVDVDG
;
A
#
# COMPACT_ATOMS: atom_id res chain seq x y z
N MET A 1 -18.13 -32.40 -15.96
CA MET A 1 -18.42 -30.98 -15.63
C MET A 1 -17.35 -30.52 -14.67
N ASP A 2 -16.55 -29.54 -15.07
CA ASP A 2 -15.41 -29.07 -14.28
C ASP A 2 -15.87 -28.02 -13.26
N VAL A 3 -15.93 -28.43 -11.99
CA VAL A 3 -16.35 -27.61 -10.84
C VAL A 3 -15.47 -26.35 -10.72
N THR A 4 -14.21 -26.44 -11.14
CA THR A 4 -13.25 -25.32 -11.16
C THR A 4 -13.69 -24.20 -12.11
N ARG A 5 -14.22 -24.56 -13.29
CA ARG A 5 -14.75 -23.61 -14.28
C ARG A 5 -16.06 -22.98 -13.83
N MET A 6 -16.89 -23.73 -13.10
CA MET A 6 -18.14 -23.21 -12.52
C MET A 6 -17.86 -22.23 -11.38
N LEU A 7 -16.96 -22.56 -10.45
CA LEU A 7 -16.59 -21.68 -9.33
C LEU A 7 -15.92 -20.38 -9.79
N ARG A 8 -15.13 -20.40 -10.87
CA ARG A 8 -14.52 -19.19 -11.46
C ARG A 8 -15.51 -18.19 -12.01
N ARG A 9 -16.62 -18.67 -12.58
CA ARG A 9 -17.71 -17.79 -13.01
C ARG A 9 -18.36 -17.02 -11.85
N TYR A 10 -18.11 -17.45 -10.61
CA TYR A 10 -18.61 -16.82 -9.38
C TYR A 10 -17.52 -16.10 -8.55
N ALA A 11 -16.23 -16.31 -8.85
CA ALA A 11 -15.15 -15.60 -8.16
C ALA A 11 -14.95 -14.23 -8.82
N ALA A 12 -15.40 -13.16 -8.17
CA ALA A 12 -15.14 -11.80 -8.64
C ALA A 12 -13.63 -11.58 -8.78
N PRO A 13 -13.15 -11.02 -9.92
CA PRO A 13 -11.74 -10.70 -10.10
C PRO A 13 -11.20 -9.85 -8.95
N ARG A 14 -9.95 -10.12 -8.55
CA ARG A 14 -9.23 -9.34 -7.55
C ARG A 14 -7.99 -8.69 -8.16
N PRO A 15 -8.08 -7.51 -8.78
CA PRO A 15 -6.90 -6.86 -9.36
C PRO A 15 -5.80 -6.61 -8.32
N PHE A 16 -4.56 -6.88 -8.69
CA PHE A 16 -3.36 -6.37 -8.02
C PHE A 16 -2.97 -5.06 -8.72
N VAL A 17 -3.04 -3.94 -8.01
CA VAL A 17 -2.88 -2.60 -8.58
C VAL A 17 -1.51 -2.05 -8.19
N VAL A 18 -0.71 -1.65 -9.18
CA VAL A 18 0.61 -1.04 -8.99
C VAL A 18 0.62 0.36 -9.62
N PRO A 19 0.66 1.43 -8.81
CA PRO A 19 0.84 2.79 -9.33
C PRO A 19 2.32 3.11 -9.58
N ALA A 20 2.61 3.68 -10.75
CA ALA A 20 3.81 4.49 -10.99
C ALA A 20 3.65 5.86 -10.33
N ALA A 21 4.75 6.62 -10.20
CA ALA A 21 4.73 7.94 -9.56
C ALA A 21 3.74 8.93 -10.21
N ASP A 22 3.58 8.88 -11.54
CA ASP A 22 2.61 9.70 -12.29
C ASP A 22 1.20 9.07 -12.37
N GLY A 23 1.02 7.89 -11.75
CA GLY A 23 -0.11 7.01 -11.96
C GLY A 23 -1.33 7.27 -11.08
N THR A 24 -1.28 8.27 -10.19
CA THR A 24 -2.35 8.51 -9.20
C THR A 24 -3.72 8.64 -9.87
N GLY A 25 -3.88 9.46 -10.91
CA GLY A 25 -5.17 9.59 -11.60
C GLY A 25 -5.70 8.28 -12.21
N ALA A 26 -4.83 7.47 -12.82
CA ALA A 26 -5.19 6.17 -13.37
C ALA A 26 -5.56 5.17 -12.25
N ARG A 27 -4.85 5.18 -11.12
CA ARG A 27 -5.18 4.37 -9.94
C ARG A 27 -6.58 4.70 -9.42
N LEU A 28 -6.93 5.98 -9.34
CA LEU A 28 -8.25 6.41 -8.86
C LEU A 28 -9.38 5.93 -9.77
N ALA A 29 -9.19 6.01 -11.09
CA ALA A 29 -10.15 5.47 -12.06
C ALA A 29 -10.33 3.95 -11.89
N VAL A 30 -9.23 3.21 -11.75
CA VAL A 30 -9.25 1.76 -11.47
C VAL A 30 -9.97 1.45 -10.16
N GLU A 31 -9.72 2.20 -9.09
CA GLU A 31 -10.43 2.04 -7.80
C GLU A 31 -11.94 2.28 -7.94
N ALA A 32 -12.35 3.31 -8.68
CA ALA A 32 -13.75 3.61 -8.93
C ALA A 32 -14.44 2.49 -9.73
N ASP A 33 -13.77 1.97 -10.77
CA ASP A 33 -14.26 0.85 -11.57
C ASP A 33 -14.39 -0.44 -10.76
N MET A 34 -13.38 -0.74 -9.93
CA MET A 34 -13.45 -1.88 -9.01
C MET A 34 -14.65 -1.76 -8.08
N ARG A 35 -14.87 -0.58 -7.51
CA ARG A 35 -16.00 -0.30 -6.63
C ARG A 35 -17.34 -0.45 -7.34
N ALA A 36 -17.47 0.08 -8.55
CA ALA A 36 -18.69 -0.05 -9.37
C ALA A 36 -18.99 -1.52 -9.72
N ARG A 37 -17.96 -2.35 -9.90
CA ARG A 37 -18.08 -3.79 -10.20
C ARG A 37 -18.16 -4.66 -8.94
N GLY A 38 -18.04 -4.09 -7.73
CA GLY A 38 -17.98 -4.82 -6.46
C GLY A 38 -16.73 -5.71 -6.31
N TRP A 39 -15.66 -5.39 -7.04
CA TRP A 39 -14.40 -6.12 -7.02
C TRP A 39 -13.54 -5.69 -5.83
N ARG A 40 -12.74 -6.63 -5.30
CA ARG A 40 -11.82 -6.36 -4.19
C ARG A 40 -10.38 -6.34 -4.68
N ARG A 41 -9.50 -5.61 -3.99
CA ARG A 41 -8.06 -5.71 -4.26
C ARG A 41 -7.50 -7.06 -3.82
N ALA A 42 -6.50 -7.55 -4.55
CA ALA A 42 -5.68 -8.66 -4.08
C ALA A 42 -4.70 -8.16 -3.00
N ALA A 43 -4.51 -8.94 -1.94
CA ALA A 43 -3.56 -8.58 -0.88
C ALA A 43 -2.12 -8.99 -1.24
N SER A 44 -1.96 -9.90 -2.20
CA SER A 44 -0.66 -10.36 -2.70
C SER A 44 -0.75 -10.75 -4.18
N PRO A 45 0.38 -10.75 -4.91
CA PRO A 45 0.42 -11.20 -6.31
C PRO A 45 -0.04 -12.65 -6.49
N GLY A 46 0.23 -13.51 -5.50
CA GLY A 46 -0.12 -14.93 -5.55
C GLY A 46 -1.63 -15.22 -5.54
N GLU A 47 -2.46 -14.24 -5.16
CA GLU A 47 -3.92 -14.39 -5.07
C GLU A 47 -4.64 -14.12 -6.40
N THR A 48 -3.95 -13.61 -7.42
CA THR A 48 -4.61 -13.13 -8.64
C THR A 48 -3.75 -13.24 -9.88
N GLY A 49 -4.39 -13.45 -11.03
CA GLY A 49 -3.77 -13.34 -12.34
C GLY A 49 -3.94 -11.95 -12.97
N LEU A 50 -4.61 -10.99 -12.33
CA LEU A 50 -4.88 -9.68 -12.93
C LEU A 50 -4.00 -8.59 -12.32
N LEU A 51 -3.01 -8.13 -13.08
CA LEU A 51 -2.13 -7.01 -12.73
C LEU A 51 -2.61 -5.75 -13.47
N VAL A 52 -2.83 -4.67 -12.73
CA VAL A 52 -3.17 -3.36 -13.30
C VAL A 52 -2.06 -2.38 -12.98
N VAL A 53 -1.37 -1.89 -14.01
CA VAL A 53 -0.30 -0.90 -13.87
C VAL A 53 -0.87 0.47 -14.19
N CYS A 54 -0.84 1.37 -13.21
CA CYS A 54 -1.41 2.72 -13.34
C CYS A 54 -0.28 3.73 -13.57
N GLY A 55 -0.34 4.49 -14.66
CA GLY A 55 0.73 5.45 -15.02
C GLY A 55 1.81 4.83 -15.92
N ASN A 56 2.94 5.54 -16.03
CA ASN A 56 4.04 5.17 -16.92
C ASN A 56 5.27 4.76 -16.09
N PRO A 57 5.47 3.45 -15.85
CA PRO A 57 6.61 2.99 -15.07
C PRO A 57 7.93 3.25 -15.80
N GLY A 58 8.87 3.86 -15.10
CA GLY A 58 10.27 3.95 -15.45
C GLY A 58 11.00 2.61 -15.32
N PRO A 59 12.29 2.54 -15.72
CA PRO A 59 13.02 1.27 -15.83
C PRO A 59 13.13 0.50 -14.51
N GLU A 60 13.31 1.20 -13.39
CA GLU A 60 13.41 0.63 -12.04
C GLU A 60 12.09 -0.03 -11.62
N LEU A 61 10.97 0.68 -11.75
CA LEU A 61 9.65 0.17 -11.42
C LEU A 61 9.26 -0.97 -12.36
N GLU A 62 9.55 -0.86 -13.66
CA GLU A 62 9.27 -1.90 -14.65
C GLU A 62 9.99 -3.22 -14.31
N ARG A 63 11.24 -3.14 -13.83
CA ARG A 63 11.96 -4.31 -13.31
C ARG A 63 11.28 -4.93 -12.08
N ALA A 64 10.81 -4.10 -11.15
CA ALA A 64 10.08 -4.59 -9.97
C ALA A 64 8.73 -5.24 -10.35
N ILE A 65 8.00 -4.62 -11.28
CA ILE A 65 6.77 -5.16 -11.87
C ILE A 65 7.05 -6.53 -12.54
N GLY A 66 8.15 -6.67 -13.27
CA GLY A 66 8.56 -7.94 -13.88
C GLY A 66 8.77 -9.06 -12.87
N THR A 67 9.30 -8.76 -11.68
CA THR A 67 9.44 -9.73 -10.57
C THR A 67 8.08 -10.12 -10.00
N VAL A 68 7.18 -9.15 -9.74
CA VAL A 68 5.80 -9.43 -9.31
C VAL A 68 5.06 -10.28 -10.34
N TRP A 69 5.15 -9.91 -11.61
CA TRP A 69 4.50 -10.64 -12.70
C TRP A 69 4.89 -12.12 -12.76
N ARG A 70 6.17 -12.44 -12.49
CA ARG A 70 6.66 -13.83 -12.44
C ARG A 70 6.09 -14.61 -11.26
N SER A 71 5.84 -13.96 -10.13
CA SER A 71 5.25 -14.61 -8.95
C SER A 71 3.72 -14.73 -9.00
N MET A 72 3.06 -14.20 -10.04
CA MET A 72 1.61 -14.33 -10.21
C MET A 72 1.24 -15.66 -10.89
N PRO A 73 0.18 -16.33 -10.41
CA PRO A 73 -0.31 -17.56 -11.04
C PRO A 73 -0.76 -17.32 -12.48
N ALA A 74 -0.47 -18.26 -13.39
CA ALA A 74 -1.02 -18.21 -14.76
C ALA A 74 -2.50 -18.60 -14.75
N PRO A 75 -3.35 -18.24 -15.72
CA PRO A 75 -3.13 -17.21 -16.70
C PRO A 75 -3.13 -15.87 -15.99
N ARG A 76 -2.07 -15.12 -16.27
CA ARG A 76 -1.89 -13.77 -15.81
C ARG A 76 -2.08 -12.80 -16.97
N ARG A 77 -2.69 -11.66 -16.70
CA ARG A 77 -2.92 -10.55 -17.63
C ARG A 77 -2.44 -9.27 -16.97
N ARG A 78 -1.69 -8.48 -17.74
CA ARG A 78 -1.28 -7.13 -17.38
C ARG A 78 -2.08 -6.16 -18.25
N VAL A 79 -2.70 -5.17 -17.63
CA VAL A 79 -3.50 -4.13 -18.30
C VAL A 79 -3.15 -2.76 -17.73
N SER A 80 -3.42 -1.70 -18.50
CA SER A 80 -3.32 -0.31 -18.03
C SER A 80 -4.63 0.23 -17.47
N SER A 81 -5.77 -0.32 -17.91
CA SER A 81 -7.12 0.01 -17.45
C SER A 81 -7.99 -1.24 -17.29
N LEU A 82 -9.02 -1.16 -16.44
CA LEU A 82 -9.99 -2.24 -16.26
C LEU A 82 -11.01 -2.37 -17.41
N ASP A 83 -11.03 -1.42 -18.34
CA ASP A 83 -11.80 -1.51 -19.59
C ASP A 83 -11.21 -2.53 -20.57
N GLU A 84 -9.90 -2.77 -20.48
CA GLU A 84 -9.18 -3.75 -21.33
C GLU A 84 -9.47 -5.20 -20.92
N VAL A 85 -10.05 -5.41 -19.74
CA VAL A 85 -10.32 -6.74 -19.17
C VAL A 85 -11.51 -7.36 -19.89
N THR A 86 -11.22 -8.12 -20.94
CA THR A 86 -12.21 -8.90 -21.71
C THR A 86 -12.06 -10.42 -21.44
N GLY A 87 -13.13 -11.07 -21.00
CA GLY A 87 -13.20 -12.51 -20.75
C GLY A 87 -12.64 -12.98 -19.39
N ASP A 88 -12.86 -14.27 -19.07
CA ASP A 88 -12.45 -14.93 -17.82
C ASP A 88 -10.93 -15.23 -17.83
N ALA A 89 -10.23 -14.87 -16.76
CA ALA A 89 -8.86 -15.32 -16.54
C ALA A 89 -8.92 -16.81 -16.19
N GLY A 90 -8.46 -17.68 -17.10
CA GLY A 90 -8.47 -19.14 -16.96
C GLY A 90 -7.66 -19.71 -15.76
N PRO A 91 -7.15 -20.96 -15.82
CA PRO A 91 -6.64 -21.64 -14.63
C PRO A 91 -5.30 -21.21 -14.03
N ALA A 92 -5.37 -20.72 -12.78
CA ALA A 92 -4.29 -20.60 -11.79
C ALA A 92 -3.30 -21.80 -11.85
N GLU A 93 -2.20 -21.68 -12.59
CA GLU A 93 -1.02 -22.54 -12.44
C GLU A 93 -0.12 -22.00 -11.30
N PRO A 94 0.59 -22.86 -10.58
CA PRO A 94 1.49 -22.44 -9.51
C PRO A 94 2.55 -21.45 -10.00
N PRO A 95 2.94 -20.46 -9.17
CA PRO A 95 3.99 -19.51 -9.53
C PRO A 95 5.36 -20.20 -9.64
N ASP A 96 6.18 -19.75 -10.59
CA ASP A 96 7.56 -20.19 -10.79
C ASP A 96 8.48 -19.37 -9.87
N LEU A 97 8.88 -19.97 -8.74
CA LEU A 97 9.62 -19.28 -7.68
C LEU A 97 11.14 -19.40 -7.79
N GLY A 98 11.69 -20.16 -8.77
CA GLY A 98 13.13 -20.38 -8.90
C GLY A 98 13.80 -21.02 -7.67
N GLU A 99 15.13 -21.21 -7.73
CA GLU A 99 15.94 -21.66 -6.60
C GLU A 99 16.33 -20.45 -5.73
N VAL A 100 15.62 -20.23 -4.61
CA VAL A 100 15.93 -19.15 -3.67
C VAL A 100 17.10 -19.58 -2.78
N GLY A 101 18.24 -18.88 -2.87
CA GLY A 101 19.43 -19.13 -2.05
C GLY A 101 19.23 -18.77 -0.58
N MET A 102 19.86 -19.55 0.31
CA MET A 102 19.80 -19.35 1.77
C MET A 102 20.46 -18.04 2.21
N ALA A 103 19.92 -17.38 3.24
CA ALA A 103 20.43 -16.14 3.82
C ALA A 103 21.63 -16.34 4.77
N ASP A 104 22.42 -15.29 4.96
CA ASP A 104 23.61 -15.26 5.84
C ASP A 104 23.25 -14.87 7.30
N ARG A 105 24.14 -15.18 8.27
CA ARG A 105 23.93 -15.05 9.73
C ARG A 105 24.56 -13.81 10.37
N GLY A 106 23.86 -13.20 11.33
CA GLY A 106 24.35 -12.16 12.25
C GLY A 106 24.03 -12.45 13.72
N ASP A 107 24.56 -11.68 14.66
CA ASP A 107 24.39 -11.87 16.12
C ASP A 107 23.12 -11.19 16.69
N ASP A 108 22.49 -11.74 17.75
CA ASP A 108 21.23 -11.28 18.39
C ASP A 108 21.27 -11.32 19.95
N ARG A 109 20.30 -10.69 20.62
CA ARG A 109 20.21 -10.27 22.05
C ARG A 109 19.88 -11.35 23.10
N ASP A 110 19.34 -12.49 22.72
CA ASP A 110 18.93 -13.60 23.62
C ASP A 110 19.91 -14.80 23.57
N GLY A 111 21.00 -14.67 22.81
CA GLY A 111 21.98 -15.71 22.59
C GLY A 111 21.62 -16.69 21.47
N LEU A 112 20.51 -16.46 20.73
CA LEU A 112 20.17 -17.21 19.52
C LEU A 112 20.44 -16.35 18.28
N ARG A 113 21.44 -16.73 17.47
CA ARG A 113 21.75 -16.03 16.21
C ARG A 113 20.63 -16.21 15.18
N LEU A 114 19.86 -15.16 14.92
CA LEU A 114 18.92 -15.11 13.78
C LEU A 114 19.65 -14.76 12.48
N ASP A 115 19.17 -15.32 11.37
CA ASP A 115 19.66 -14.99 10.03
C ASP A 115 19.34 -13.50 9.72
N VAL A 116 20.29 -12.81 9.10
CA VAL A 116 20.10 -11.42 8.65
C VAL A 116 19.60 -11.47 7.21
N LEU A 117 18.40 -10.96 6.99
CA LEU A 117 17.77 -10.95 5.67
C LEU A 117 17.73 -9.53 5.10
N HIS A 118 18.34 -9.34 3.93
CA HIS A 118 18.25 -8.09 3.19
C HIS A 118 17.05 -8.13 2.25
N VAL A 119 16.04 -7.31 2.52
CA VAL A 119 14.76 -7.32 1.79
C VAL A 119 14.46 -5.94 1.21
N PRO A 120 14.21 -5.83 -0.10
CA PRO A 120 13.60 -4.63 -0.66
C PRO A 120 12.10 -4.62 -0.39
N LEU A 121 11.60 -3.60 0.31
CA LEU A 121 10.19 -3.32 0.51
C LEU A 121 9.73 -2.23 -0.47
N GLY A 122 8.65 -2.48 -1.19
CA GLY A 122 8.19 -1.62 -2.28
C GLY A 122 9.05 -1.77 -3.56
N PRO A 123 8.78 -0.98 -4.62
CA PRO A 123 7.71 0.03 -4.75
C PRO A 123 6.33 -0.59 -5.08
N VAL A 124 6.27 -1.91 -5.27
CA VAL A 124 5.10 -2.64 -5.80
C VAL A 124 4.25 -3.33 -4.72
N LEU A 125 4.50 -3.03 -3.43
CA LEU A 125 3.71 -3.59 -2.35
C LEU A 125 2.30 -2.97 -2.33
N PRO A 126 1.25 -3.73 -1.94
CA PRO A 126 -0.08 -3.16 -1.80
C PRO A 126 -0.08 -2.01 -0.78
N ASP A 127 -0.77 -0.93 -1.16
CA ASP A 127 -0.92 0.29 -0.36
C ASP A 127 0.43 0.93 0.05
N TRP A 128 1.45 0.72 -0.78
CA TRP A 128 2.76 1.34 -0.66
C TRP A 128 2.83 2.67 -1.44
N PRO A 129 3.58 3.66 -0.96
CA PRO A 129 3.88 4.88 -1.70
C PRO A 129 4.50 4.60 -3.08
N ALA A 130 3.93 5.18 -4.14
CA ALA A 130 4.46 4.99 -5.49
C ALA A 130 5.89 5.55 -5.60
N GLY A 131 6.75 4.88 -6.37
CA GLY A 131 8.13 5.33 -6.60
C GLY A 131 9.10 5.18 -5.41
N VAL A 132 8.67 4.72 -4.24
CA VAL A 132 9.54 4.60 -3.05
C VAL A 132 9.92 3.13 -2.79
N ARG A 133 11.19 2.87 -2.50
CA ARG A 133 11.68 1.57 -2.01
C ARG A 133 12.41 1.76 -0.68
N LEU A 134 12.18 0.86 0.27
CA LEU A 134 12.98 0.72 1.47
C LEU A 134 13.78 -0.57 1.40
N ASP A 135 15.10 -0.46 1.31
CA ASP A 135 16.01 -1.59 1.45
C ASP A 135 16.30 -1.78 2.93
N VAL A 136 15.84 -2.89 3.52
CA VAL A 136 15.95 -3.16 4.96
C VAL A 136 16.80 -4.39 5.25
N ALA A 137 17.55 -4.35 6.36
CA ALA A 137 18.13 -5.52 6.99
C ALA A 137 17.21 -5.97 8.13
N LEU A 138 16.65 -7.17 8.01
CA LEU A 138 15.78 -7.78 9.02
C LEU A 138 16.55 -8.81 9.84
N GLN A 139 16.29 -8.85 11.14
CA GLN A 139 16.59 -9.99 12.00
C GLN A 139 15.27 -10.46 12.62
N GLY A 140 14.81 -11.64 12.20
CA GLY A 140 13.41 -12.03 12.43
C GLY A 140 12.46 -11.09 11.67
N ASP A 141 11.56 -10.43 12.38
CA ASP A 141 10.67 -9.41 11.85
C ASP A 141 11.08 -7.98 12.22
N VAL A 142 12.18 -7.79 12.95
CA VAL A 142 12.66 -6.47 13.37
C VAL A 142 13.59 -5.88 12.31
N VAL A 143 13.33 -4.64 11.93
CA VAL A 143 14.20 -3.85 11.06
C VAL A 143 15.41 -3.38 11.85
N GLN A 144 16.61 -3.81 11.47
CA GLN A 144 17.87 -3.38 12.10
C GLN A 144 18.43 -2.14 11.41
N GLU A 145 18.41 -2.15 10.09
CA GLU A 145 18.89 -1.07 9.24
C GLU A 145 17.91 -0.84 8.10
N ALA A 146 17.82 0.40 7.62
CA ALA A 146 16.94 0.77 6.52
C ALA A 146 17.59 1.86 5.67
N HIS A 147 17.36 1.79 4.36
CA HIS A 147 17.75 2.81 3.39
C HIS A 147 16.58 3.09 2.46
N VAL A 148 16.24 4.36 2.30
CA VAL A 148 15.19 4.79 1.38
C VAL A 148 15.78 5.17 0.02
N THR A 149 15.14 4.70 -1.05
CA THR A 149 15.45 5.09 -2.42
C THR A 149 14.17 5.55 -3.10
N VAL A 150 14.18 6.77 -3.63
CA VAL A 150 13.14 7.27 -4.53
C VAL A 150 13.51 6.84 -5.95
N LEU A 151 12.84 5.81 -6.45
CA LEU A 151 13.02 5.24 -7.79
C LEU A 151 12.36 6.09 -8.87
N GLU A 152 11.22 6.71 -8.51
CA GLU A 152 10.44 7.57 -9.39
C GLU A 152 9.86 8.72 -8.59
N SER A 153 9.75 9.89 -9.23
CA SER A 153 9.06 11.04 -8.68
C SER A 153 8.26 11.71 -9.78
N ALA A 154 7.09 12.22 -9.44
CA ALA A 154 6.24 13.00 -10.31
C ALA A 154 5.70 14.21 -9.54
N PRO A 155 5.27 15.27 -10.23
CA PRO A 155 4.58 16.37 -9.58
C PRO A 155 3.34 15.86 -8.81
N GLY A 156 3.04 16.48 -7.67
CA GLY A 156 1.86 16.14 -6.88
C GLY A 156 0.57 16.16 -7.71
N TYR A 157 -0.18 15.06 -7.65
CA TYR A 157 -1.45 14.92 -8.38
C TYR A 157 -2.56 15.77 -7.76
N TRP A 158 -2.59 15.84 -6.42
CA TRP A 158 -3.68 16.44 -5.68
C TRP A 158 -3.60 17.97 -5.72
N ARG A 159 -4.70 18.60 -6.13
CA ARG A 159 -4.91 20.05 -5.97
C ARG A 159 -5.78 20.39 -4.77
N ASP A 160 -6.60 19.43 -4.34
CA ASP A 160 -7.44 19.52 -3.15
C ASP A 160 -6.77 18.78 -1.99
N GLY A 161 -6.43 19.52 -0.93
CA GLY A 161 -5.82 18.97 0.28
C GLY A 161 -6.72 17.96 0.99
N ARG A 162 -8.04 18.14 0.94
CA ARG A 162 -9.00 17.20 1.55
C ARG A 162 -8.92 15.84 0.86
N ALA A 163 -8.98 15.82 -0.48
CA ALA A 163 -8.85 14.58 -1.24
C ALA A 163 -7.48 13.90 -1.01
N ARG A 164 -6.38 14.68 -0.95
CA ARG A 164 -5.05 14.16 -0.59
C ARG A 164 -5.07 13.45 0.76
N ARG A 165 -5.63 14.07 1.80
CA ARG A 165 -5.71 13.49 3.15
C ARG A 165 -6.63 12.28 3.22
N LEU A 166 -7.78 12.30 2.55
CA LEU A 166 -8.65 11.13 2.50
C LEU A 166 -7.98 9.94 1.79
N ASP A 167 -7.16 10.19 0.78
CA ASP A 167 -6.37 9.14 0.12
C ASP A 167 -5.26 8.58 1.04
N ALA A 168 -4.53 9.45 1.75
CA ALA A 168 -3.54 9.05 2.75
C ALA A 168 -4.17 8.25 3.90
N VAL A 169 -5.32 8.70 4.42
CA VAL A 169 -6.10 7.97 5.44
C VAL A 169 -6.59 6.63 4.90
N ALA A 170 -7.06 6.56 3.66
CA ALA A 170 -7.46 5.29 3.05
C ALA A 170 -6.29 4.29 2.99
N ARG A 171 -5.10 4.75 2.56
CA ARG A 171 -3.86 3.96 2.54
C ARG A 171 -3.52 3.41 3.93
N LEU A 172 -3.46 4.27 4.95
CA LEU A 172 -3.15 3.87 6.32
C LEU A 172 -4.19 2.87 6.87
N LEU A 173 -5.48 3.09 6.62
CA LEU A 173 -6.54 2.20 7.08
C LEU A 173 -6.47 0.82 6.41
N ARG A 174 -6.07 0.71 5.14
CA ARG A 174 -5.83 -0.60 4.49
C ARG A 174 -4.67 -1.33 5.12
N VAL A 175 -3.55 -0.64 5.36
CA VAL A 175 -2.39 -1.26 6.04
C VAL A 175 -2.73 -1.70 7.47
N ALA A 176 -3.59 -0.95 8.17
CA ALA A 176 -4.12 -1.32 9.47
C ALA A 176 -5.19 -2.44 9.43
N GLY A 177 -5.56 -2.94 8.25
CA GLY A 177 -6.54 -4.01 8.06
C GLY A 177 -8.01 -3.59 8.20
N TRP A 178 -8.32 -2.30 8.12
CA TRP A 178 -9.68 -1.77 8.22
C TRP A 178 -10.27 -1.40 6.85
N ASP A 179 -10.34 -2.38 5.95
CA ASP A 179 -10.73 -2.21 4.53
C ASP A 179 -12.04 -1.45 4.33
N ALA A 180 -13.06 -1.73 5.14
CA ALA A 180 -14.36 -1.05 5.02
C ALA A 180 -14.28 0.46 5.30
N ALA A 181 -13.43 0.87 6.25
CA ALA A 181 -13.22 2.29 6.53
C ALA A 181 -12.34 2.94 5.45
N ALA A 182 -11.34 2.22 4.92
CA ALA A 182 -10.55 2.69 3.80
C ALA A 182 -11.39 2.90 2.53
N GLU A 183 -12.28 1.98 2.19
CA GLU A 183 -13.23 2.15 1.08
C GLU A 183 -14.15 3.34 1.32
N ARG A 184 -14.60 3.57 2.56
CA ARG A 184 -15.39 4.76 2.88
C ARG A 184 -14.58 6.05 2.69
N ALA A 185 -13.31 6.08 3.10
CA ALA A 185 -12.42 7.22 2.86
C ALA A 185 -12.26 7.50 1.36
N ALA A 186 -12.05 6.45 0.54
CA ALA A 186 -11.94 6.58 -0.91
C ALA A 186 -13.25 7.09 -1.56
N VAL A 187 -14.43 6.67 -1.06
CA VAL A 187 -15.71 7.23 -1.52
C VAL A 187 -15.85 8.71 -1.18
N LEU A 188 -15.46 9.12 0.03
CA LEU A 188 -15.51 10.52 0.44
C LEU A 188 -14.52 11.38 -0.35
N ARG A 189 -13.34 10.84 -0.64
CA ARG A 189 -12.30 11.46 -1.46
C ARG A 189 -12.82 11.80 -2.86
N ASP A 190 -13.56 10.87 -3.47
CA ASP A 190 -14.09 11.02 -4.83
C ASP A 190 -15.36 11.92 -4.87
N ALA A 191 -15.93 12.26 -3.71
CA ALA A 191 -17.14 13.06 -3.57
C ALA A 191 -16.84 14.52 -3.18
N ALA A 192 -17.81 15.40 -3.46
CA ALA A 192 -17.77 16.77 -2.94
C ALA A 192 -17.77 16.77 -1.39
N PRO A 193 -17.15 17.78 -0.75
CA PRO A 193 -17.14 17.90 0.71
C PRO A 193 -18.54 17.90 1.29
N ALA A 194 -18.73 17.19 2.41
CA ALA A 194 -20.04 17.03 3.03
C ALA A 194 -19.96 16.74 4.53
N GLU A 195 -21.09 16.84 5.24
CA GLU A 195 -21.15 16.57 6.69
C GLU A 195 -20.70 15.14 7.04
N GLU A 196 -20.80 14.20 6.10
CA GLU A 196 -20.31 12.84 6.28
C GLU A 196 -18.81 12.75 6.56
N ASP A 197 -18.00 13.73 6.15
CA ASP A 197 -16.57 13.78 6.42
C ASP A 197 -16.30 13.86 7.91
N ALA A 198 -16.93 14.82 8.60
CA ALA A 198 -16.79 14.99 10.04
C ALA A 198 -17.30 13.75 10.81
N ALA A 199 -18.38 13.12 10.33
CA ALA A 199 -18.88 11.88 10.92
C ALA A 199 -17.91 10.71 10.73
N PHE A 200 -17.27 10.61 9.57
CA PHE A 200 -16.23 9.64 9.29
C PHE A 200 -14.99 9.87 10.16
N CYS A 201 -14.46 11.09 10.21
CA CYS A 201 -13.30 11.44 11.03
C CYS A 201 -13.53 11.09 12.50
N ARG A 202 -14.70 11.44 13.07
CA ARG A 202 -15.06 11.06 14.45
C ARG A 202 -15.08 9.56 14.67
N ARG A 203 -15.52 8.76 13.69
CA ARG A 203 -15.54 7.29 13.79
C ARG A 203 -14.11 6.73 13.83
N VAL A 204 -13.24 7.20 12.94
CA VAL A 204 -11.85 6.77 12.88
C VAL A 204 -11.10 7.17 14.15
N ALA A 205 -11.24 8.43 14.59
CA ALA A 205 -10.60 8.95 15.80
C ALA A 205 -11.00 8.20 17.08
N ARG A 206 -12.23 7.67 17.14
CA ARG A 206 -12.74 6.89 18.29
C ARG A 206 -12.36 5.42 18.26
N SER A 207 -11.66 4.96 17.24
CA SER A 207 -11.25 3.55 17.12
C SER A 207 -10.15 3.21 18.12
N ARG A 208 -10.52 2.46 19.17
CA ARG A 208 -9.56 1.99 20.18
C ARG A 208 -8.54 1.02 19.62
N THR A 209 -8.94 0.16 18.69
CA THR A 209 -8.04 -0.80 18.03
C THR A 209 -6.99 -0.07 17.22
N LEU A 210 -7.40 0.91 16.39
CA LEU A 210 -6.47 1.68 15.59
C LEU A 210 -5.49 2.44 16.49
N ARG A 211 -6.00 3.12 17.52
CA ARG A 211 -5.16 3.81 18.51
C ARG A 211 -4.17 2.86 19.19
N TRP A 212 -4.57 1.63 19.50
CA TRP A 212 -3.67 0.67 20.12
C TRP A 212 -2.58 0.19 19.16
N MET A 213 -2.90 0.02 17.87
CA MET A 213 -1.94 -0.40 16.85
C MET A 213 -0.94 0.69 16.46
N THR A 214 -1.34 1.97 16.52
CA THR A 214 -0.53 3.08 15.99
C THR A 214 0.17 3.92 17.05
N ARG A 215 -0.23 3.82 18.32
CA ARG A 215 0.36 4.63 19.39
C ARG A 215 1.75 4.14 19.77
N GLY A 216 2.69 5.07 19.91
CA GLY A 216 4.09 4.81 20.21
C GLY A 216 4.90 4.25 19.05
N VAL A 217 4.32 4.18 17.84
CA VAL A 217 4.95 3.63 16.65
C VAL A 217 5.57 4.75 15.82
N GLY A 218 6.84 4.61 15.44
CA GLY A 218 7.55 5.59 14.60
C GLY A 218 7.54 7.01 15.18
N VAL A 219 7.90 7.14 16.45
CA VAL A 219 7.90 8.42 17.17
C VAL A 219 9.01 9.33 16.64
N ARG A 220 8.64 10.54 16.20
CA ARG A 220 9.58 11.62 15.87
C ARG A 220 9.04 12.95 16.33
N ASP A 221 9.90 13.77 16.91
CA ASP A 221 9.53 15.07 17.50
C ASP A 221 8.33 14.96 18.46
N GLY A 222 8.26 13.84 19.19
CA GLY A 222 7.18 13.53 20.13
C GLY A 222 5.84 13.13 19.50
N ARG A 223 5.77 12.94 18.18
CA ARG A 223 4.57 12.52 17.44
C ARG A 223 4.73 11.13 16.86
N ASP A 224 3.74 10.27 17.07
CA ASP A 224 3.68 8.91 16.52
C ASP A 224 2.73 8.81 15.31
N VAL A 225 2.55 7.60 14.76
CA VAL A 225 1.59 7.34 13.67
C VAL A 225 0.16 7.76 14.03
N HIS A 226 -0.27 7.61 15.29
CA HIS A 226 -1.60 8.02 15.74
C HIS A 226 -1.75 9.55 15.75
N ASP A 227 -0.72 10.27 16.18
CA ASP A 227 -0.73 11.73 16.19
C ASP A 227 -0.77 12.28 14.76
N ARG A 228 0.00 11.69 13.83
CA ARG A 228 -0.06 12.03 12.39
C ARG A 228 -1.46 11.81 11.81
N LEU A 229 -2.04 10.63 12.05
CA LEU A 229 -3.42 10.34 11.62
C LEU A 229 -4.42 11.35 12.21
N SER A 230 -4.29 11.68 13.49
CA SER A 230 -5.21 12.63 14.15
C SER A 230 -5.14 14.01 13.49
N GLY A 231 -3.93 14.49 13.18
CA GLY A 231 -3.75 15.73 12.41
C GLY A 231 -4.43 15.68 11.04
N TRP A 232 -4.30 14.57 10.30
CA TRP A 232 -4.99 14.42 9.01
C TRP A 232 -6.52 14.46 9.14
N LEU A 233 -7.07 13.85 10.20
CA LEU A 233 -8.52 13.87 10.45
C LEU A 233 -9.02 15.27 10.82
N ASP A 234 -8.23 16.03 11.55
CA ASP A 234 -8.54 17.42 11.90
C ASP A 234 -8.49 18.33 10.66
N GLU A 235 -7.50 18.16 9.78
CA GLU A 235 -7.42 18.89 8.50
C GLU A 235 -8.64 18.60 7.60
N ILE A 236 -9.04 17.33 7.48
CA ILE A 236 -10.26 16.94 6.73
C ILE A 236 -11.50 17.58 7.34
N ALA A 237 -11.62 17.58 8.68
CA ALA A 237 -12.79 18.12 9.37
C ALA A 237 -12.84 19.67 9.36
N GLY A 238 -11.68 20.31 9.38
CA GLY A 238 -11.54 21.77 9.33
C GLY A 238 -11.66 22.36 7.92
N GLY A 239 -11.52 21.53 6.88
CA GLY A 239 -11.52 21.98 5.48
C GLY A 239 -10.29 22.83 5.14
N GLU A 240 -9.22 22.70 5.93
CA GLU A 240 -7.97 23.42 5.71
C GLU A 240 -7.17 22.76 4.58
N GLY A 241 -6.33 23.55 3.90
CA GLY A 241 -5.39 23.01 2.94
C GLY A 241 -4.44 22.05 3.65
N ALA A 242 -4.19 20.88 3.04
CA ALA A 242 -3.33 19.89 3.66
C ALA A 242 -1.91 20.43 3.81
N ALA A 243 -1.37 20.38 5.03
CA ALA A 243 0.03 20.73 5.27
C ALA A 243 0.95 19.76 4.53
N ASP A 244 2.12 20.24 4.10
CA ASP A 244 3.13 19.43 3.40
C ASP A 244 3.39 18.13 4.18
N GLY A 245 3.53 17.05 3.42
CA GLY A 245 3.80 15.73 3.97
C GLY A 245 5.15 15.67 4.69
N GLU A 246 5.30 14.68 5.57
CA GLU A 246 6.63 14.38 6.10
C GLU A 246 7.51 13.83 4.95
N PRO A 247 8.76 14.29 4.78
CA PRO A 247 9.62 13.86 3.67
C PRO A 247 9.99 12.37 3.81
N VAL A 248 10.05 11.62 2.71
CA VAL A 248 10.35 10.16 2.73
C VAL A 248 11.74 9.84 3.32
N GLU A 249 12.63 10.83 3.33
CA GLU A 249 13.97 10.76 3.89
C GLU A 249 13.98 10.49 5.40
N VAL A 250 12.89 10.71 6.13
CA VAL A 250 12.80 10.35 7.55
C VAL A 250 12.52 8.86 7.77
N LEU A 251 12.05 8.14 6.76
CA LEU A 251 11.60 6.75 6.89
C LEU A 251 12.68 5.83 7.49
N PRO A 252 13.95 5.88 7.06
CA PRO A 252 15.00 5.03 7.62
C PRO A 252 15.11 5.13 9.15
N GLU A 253 15.13 6.35 9.69
CA GLU A 253 15.24 6.59 11.13
C GLU A 253 13.99 6.12 11.88
N LEU A 254 12.81 6.26 11.27
CA LEU A 254 11.54 5.88 11.88
C LEU A 254 11.32 4.36 11.93
N VAL A 255 11.75 3.63 10.90
CA VAL A 255 11.50 2.18 10.81
C VAL A 255 12.57 1.34 11.50
N ALA A 256 13.77 1.87 11.71
CA ALA A 256 14.84 1.17 12.42
C ALA A 256 14.42 0.86 13.86
N GLY A 257 14.57 -0.40 14.26
CA GLY A 257 14.15 -0.94 15.56
C GLY A 257 12.67 -1.33 15.65
N GLU A 258 11.88 -1.15 14.59
CA GLU A 258 10.47 -1.53 14.56
C GLU A 258 10.25 -2.90 13.89
N GLU A 259 9.19 -3.59 14.32
CA GLU A 259 8.71 -4.80 13.66
C GLU A 259 8.16 -4.46 12.26
N LEU A 260 8.26 -5.40 11.31
CA LEU A 260 7.89 -5.21 9.91
C LEU A 260 6.44 -4.70 9.74
N GLY A 261 5.50 -5.19 10.56
CA GLY A 261 4.12 -4.72 10.55
C GLY A 261 3.98 -3.25 10.95
N ARG A 262 4.77 -2.80 11.94
CA ARG A 262 4.83 -1.39 12.37
C ARG A 262 5.55 -0.52 11.36
N ALA A 263 6.64 -1.01 10.76
CA ALA A 263 7.31 -0.32 9.66
C ALA A 263 6.34 -0.02 8.51
N ARG A 264 5.43 -0.94 8.16
CA ARG A 264 4.37 -0.67 7.16
C ARG A 264 3.41 0.44 7.60
N LEU A 265 3.01 0.47 8.87
CA LEU A 265 2.16 1.55 9.41
C LEU A 265 2.87 2.91 9.36
N ILE A 266 4.17 2.95 9.67
CA ILE A 266 5.01 4.15 9.59
C ILE A 266 5.03 4.67 8.16
N VAL A 267 5.37 3.83 7.19
CA VAL A 267 5.41 4.19 5.77
C VAL A 267 4.06 4.70 5.29
N ALA A 268 2.96 4.05 5.68
CA ALA A 268 1.62 4.48 5.30
C ALA A 268 1.20 5.81 5.97
N SER A 269 1.84 6.19 7.08
CA SER A 269 1.62 7.44 7.81
C SER A 269 2.43 8.63 7.29
N VAL A 270 3.29 8.41 6.29
CA VAL A 270 4.05 9.45 5.59
C VAL A 270 3.34 9.78 4.27
N ASP A 271 3.18 11.08 3.99
CA ASP A 271 2.49 11.56 2.80
C ASP A 271 3.52 11.93 1.73
N VAL A 272 3.68 11.05 0.74
CA VAL A 272 4.70 11.20 -0.33
C VAL A 272 4.23 12.01 -1.52
N ASP A 273 2.92 12.29 -1.60
CA ASP A 273 2.29 13.05 -2.68
C ASP A 273 2.25 14.56 -2.36
N GLY A 274 3.03 14.97 -1.35
CA GLY A 274 3.15 16.34 -0.81
C GLY A 274 4.19 17.19 -1.51
#